data_AF-A0A1H3DHS1-F1
#
_entry.id   AF-A0A1H3DHS1-F1
#
_cell.length_a   1.000
_cell.length_b   1.000
_cell.length_c   1.000
_cell.angle_alpha   90.00
_cell.angle_beta   90.00
_cell.angle_gamma   90.00
#
_symmetry.space_group_name_H-M   'P 1'
#
loop_
_entity.id
_entity.type
_entity.pdbx_description
1 polymer ?
#
loop_
_entity_poly.entity_id
_entity_poly.type
_entity_poly.pdbx_seq_one_letter_code
_entity_poly.pdbx_strand_id
1 'polypeptide(L)' 'MNWQDRIVSDPDTLFSKLRIRGTRIEDEFILGLFVYGWDEVRMLESYPYLIPADL' A
#
# COMPACT_ATOMS: atom_id res chain seq x y z
N MET A 1 1.01 13.90 8.41
CA MET A 1 1.26 12.46 8.61
C MET A 1 2.68 12.16 8.13
N ASN A 2 3.48 11.36 8.83
CA ASN A 2 4.82 10.97 8.36
C ASN A 2 4.69 9.68 7.55
N TRP A 3 4.78 9.77 6.23
CA TRP A 3 4.65 8.62 5.33
C TRP A 3 5.81 7.62 5.51
N GLN A 4 6.96 8.08 6.01
CA GLN A 4 8.13 7.24 6.33
C GLN A 4 7.84 6.21 7.43
N ASP A 5 6.84 6.45 8.26
CA ASP A 5 6.38 5.47 9.25
C ASP A 5 5.54 4.36 8.60
N ARG A 6 5.07 4.55 7.35
CA ARG A 6 4.18 3.64 6.64
C ARG A 6 4.83 2.93 5.48
N ILE A 7 5.71 3.57 4.72
CA ILE A 7 6.35 2.97 3.56
C ILE A 7 7.71 2.41 3.98
N VAL A 8 7.92 1.12 3.79
CA VAL A 8 9.15 0.41 4.17
C VAL A 8 9.70 -0.39 3.01
N SER A 9 11.03 -0.56 2.98
CA SER A 9 11.72 -1.56 2.16
C SER A 9 12.35 -2.58 3.11
N ASP A 10 12.27 -3.85 2.76
CA ASP A 10 12.75 -4.97 3.57
C ASP A 10 13.28 -6.07 2.63
N PRO A 11 14.56 -6.46 2.71
CA PRO A 11 15.19 -7.43 1.80
C PRO A 11 14.50 -8.79 1.74
N ASP A 12 13.84 -9.21 2.82
CA ASP A 12 13.18 -10.51 2.94
C ASP A 12 11.74 -10.48 2.39
N THR A 13 11.29 -9.33 1.90
CA THR A 13 9.93 -9.13 1.39
C THR A 13 9.92 -8.36 0.07
N LEU A 14 9.08 -8.80 -0.88
CA LEU A 14 8.89 -8.12 -2.17
C LEU A 14 10.21 -7.73 -2.89
N PHE A 15 11.27 -8.52 -2.77
CA PHE A 15 12.55 -8.24 -3.43
C PHE A 15 13.11 -6.82 -3.11
N SER A 16 12.96 -6.36 -1.87
CA SER A 16 13.35 -5.00 -1.43
C SER A 16 12.56 -3.84 -2.05
N LYS A 17 11.45 -4.11 -2.75
CA LYS A 17 10.53 -3.06 -3.21
C LYS A 17 9.91 -2.33 -2.02
N LEU A 18 9.49 -1.10 -2.26
CA LEU A 18 8.74 -0.32 -1.27
C LEU A 18 7.36 -0.95 -1.08
N ARG A 19 6.90 -0.97 0.16
CA ARG A 19 5.62 -1.54 0.53
C ARG A 19 5.02 -0.84 1.72
N ILE A 20 3.71 -0.99 1.88
CA ILE A 20 3.02 -0.57 3.08
C ILE A 20 3.45 -1.46 4.25
N ARG A 21 3.82 -0.84 5.36
CA ARG A 21 4.30 -1.50 6.58
C ARG A 21 3.24 -2.47 7.08
N GLY A 22 3.67 -3.68 7.41
CA GLY A 22 2.77 -4.74 7.89
C GLY A 22 1.97 -5.46 6.80
N THR A 23 2.08 -5.04 5.53
CA THR A 23 1.45 -5.72 4.39
C THR A 23 2.51 -6.20 3.38
N ARG A 24 2.11 -7.04 2.42
CA ARG A 24 2.91 -7.34 1.21
C ARG A 24 2.34 -6.63 -0.01
N ILE A 25 1.85 -5.41 0.18
CA ILE A 25 1.30 -4.57 -0.88
C ILE A 25 2.33 -3.50 -1.24
N GLU A 26 2.78 -3.54 -2.49
CA GLU A 26 3.70 -2.55 -3.07
C GLU A 26 2.99 -1.19 -3.20
N ASP A 27 3.73 -0.10 -3.03
CA ASP A 27 3.18 1.26 -3.18
C ASP A 27 2.73 1.52 -4.64
N GLU A 28 3.49 1.05 -5.62
CA GLU A 28 3.14 1.15 -7.04
C GLU A 28 1.84 0.40 -7.39
N PHE A 29 1.53 -0.68 -6.66
CA PHE A 29 0.26 -1.39 -6.83
C PHE A 29 -0.94 -0.51 -6.47
N ILE A 30 -0.86 0.23 -5.37
CA ILE A 30 -1.92 1.17 -4.94
C ILE A 30 -2.10 2.28 -5.98
N LEU A 31 -1.00 2.85 -6.48
CA LEU A 31 -1.04 3.84 -7.56
C LEU A 31 -1.70 3.28 -8.82
N GLY A 32 -1.41 2.02 -9.17
CA GLY A 32 -2.06 1.31 -10.26
C GLY A 32 -3.57 1.22 -10.09
N LEU A 33 -4.07 0.91 -8.89
CA LEU A 33 -5.51 0.85 -8.63
C LEU A 33 -6.19 2.21 -8.87
N PHE A 34 -5.57 3.30 -8.44
CA PHE A 34 -6.07 4.65 -8.74
C PHE A 34 -6.10 4.93 -10.25
N VAL A 35 -5.06 4.53 -10.99
CA VAL A 35 -5.03 4.65 -12.46
C VAL A 35 -6.16 3.85 -13.12
N TYR A 36 -6.51 2.68 -12.58
CA TYR A 36 -7.66 1.89 -13.02
C TYR A 36 -9.01 2.43 -12.54
N GLY A 37 -9.06 3.57 -11.85
CA GLY A 37 -10.27 4.25 -11.41
C GLY A 37 -10.92 3.66 -10.17
N TRP A 38 -10.15 2.96 -9.33
CA TRP A 38 -10.64 2.51 -8.03
C TRP A 38 -10.69 3.67 -7.05
N ASP A 39 -11.74 3.72 -6.24
CA ASP A 39 -11.85 4.64 -5.11
C ASP A 39 -11.32 4.02 -3.81
N GLU A 40 -11.07 4.86 -2.81
CA GLU A 40 -10.51 4.46 -1.51
C GLU A 40 -11.41 3.45 -0.79
N VAL A 41 -12.74 3.62 -0.85
CA VAL A 41 -13.69 2.73 -0.17
C VAL A 41 -13.56 1.31 -0.68
N ARG A 42 -13.57 1.14 -2.01
CA ARG A 42 -13.40 -0.15 -2.66
C ARG A 42 -12.05 -0.77 -2.34
N MET A 43 -10.99 0.03 -2.29
CA MET A 43 -9.65 -0.47 -1.92
C MET A 43 -9.64 -0.99 -0.48
N LEU A 44 -10.19 -0.24 0.48
CA LEU A 44 -10.23 -0.63 1.90
C LEU A 44 -11.11 -1.86 2.15
N GLU A 45 -12.23 -2.00 1.42
CA GLU A 45 -13.07 -3.20 1.47
C GLU A 45 -12.38 -4.43 0.85
N SER A 46 -11.65 -4.24 -0.25
CA SER A 46 -10.97 -5.34 -0.97
C SER A 46 -9.67 -5.77 -0.30
N TYR A 47 -8.99 -4.85 0.39
CA TYR A 47 -7.73 -5.08 1.11
C TYR A 47 -7.89 -4.67 2.58
N PRO A 48 -8.46 -5.54 3.44
CA PRO A 48 -8.81 -5.21 4.83
C PRO A 48 -7.62 -4.86 5.74
N TYR A 49 -6.40 -5.10 5.27
CA TYR A 49 -5.16 -4.77 5.96
C TYR A 49 -4.65 -3.37 5.64
N LEU A 50 -5.24 -2.70 4.63
CA LEU A 50 -5.04 -1.28 4.39
C LEU A 50 -5.91 -0.49 5.35
N ILE A 51 -5.39 0.66 5.77
CA ILE A 51 -6.18 1.66 6.47
C ILE A 51 -6.15 2.98 5.70
N PRO A 52 -7.10 3.90 5.94
CA PRO A 52 -7.19 5.15 5.17
C PRO A 52 -5.90 5.97 5.14
N ALA A 53 -5.06 5.78 6.15
CA ALA A 53 -3.80 6.48 6.30
C ALA A 53 -2.66 5.91 5.40
N ASP A 54 -2.91 4.80 4.71
CA ASP A 54 -2.00 4.18 3.73
C ASP A 54 -2.32 4.60 2.27
N LEU A 55 -3.43 5.30 2.05
CA LEU A 55 -3.89 5.83 0.76
C LEU A 55 -3.58 7.33 0.67
#